data_AF-A0A961C345-F1
#
_entry.id   AF-A0A961C345-F1
#
_cell.length_a   1.000
_cell.length_b   1.000
_cell.length_c   1.000
_cell.angle_alpha   90.00
_cell.angle_beta   90.00
_cell.angle_gamma   90.00
#
_symmetry.space_group_name_H-M   'P 1'
#
loop_
_entity.id
_entity.type
_entity.pdbx_description
1 polymer ?
#
loop_
_entity_poly.entity_id
_entity_poly.type
_entity_poly.pdbx_seq_one_letter_code
_entity_poly.pdbx_strand_id
1 'polypeptide(L)' 'QAIRRYQYLLQTAPPDQIEAAHAEAFAKLTPEQRRELLTRLSQGNPADRPADDSPQALARSAT' A
#
# COMPACT_ATOMS: atom_id res chain seq x y z
N GLN A 1 9.89 22.45 -10.48
CA GLN A 1 9.00 22.74 -9.33
C GLN A 1 8.06 21.59 -8.98
N ALA A 2 7.42 20.92 -9.96
CA ALA A 2 6.46 19.83 -9.71
C ALA A 2 7.01 18.69 -8.82
N ILE A 3 8.25 18.24 -9.05
CA ILE A 3 8.86 17.14 -8.28
C ILE A 3 9.05 17.49 -6.80
N ARG A 4 9.52 18.71 -6.46
CA ARG A 4 9.66 19.13 -5.06
C ARG A 4 8.31 19.18 -4.34
N ARG A 5 7.25 19.63 -5.04
CA ARG A 5 5.91 19.70 -4.46
C ARG A 5 5.32 18.30 -4.26
N TYR A 6 5.57 17.39 -5.20
CA TYR A 6 5.22 15.97 -5.06
C TYR A 6 5.96 15.30 -3.88
N GLN A 7 7.27 15.52 -3.76
CA GLN A 7 8.08 15.01 -2.64
C GLN A 7 7.61 15.56 -1.29
N TYR A 8 7.29 16.85 -1.22
CA TYR A 8 6.73 17.46 -0.01
C TYR A 8 5.38 16.84 0.35
N LEU A 9 4.50 16.64 -0.63
CA LEU A 9 3.20 16.03 -0.41
C LEU A 9 3.35 14.59 0.09
N LEU A 10 4.29 13.80 -0.43
CA LEU A 10 4.59 12.46 0.10
C LEU A 10 5.19 12.48 1.51
N GLN A 11 6.01 13.48 1.84
CA GLN A 11 6.59 13.62 3.19
C GLN A 11 5.59 14.10 4.24
N THR A 12 4.58 14.87 3.84
CA THR A 12 3.60 15.47 4.77
C THR A 12 2.21 14.86 4.71
N ALA A 13 1.95 13.94 3.77
CA ALA A 13 0.70 13.22 3.76
C ALA A 13 0.60 12.41 5.07
N PRO A 14 -0.49 12.55 5.84
CA PRO A 14 -0.72 11.69 7.00
C PRO A 14 -0.64 10.21 6.57
N PRO A 15 0.01 9.33 7.35
CA PRO A 15 0.10 7.90 7.03
C PRO A 15 -1.26 7.28 6.67
N ASP A 16 -2.32 7.65 7.40
CA ASP A 16 -3.68 7.19 7.15
C ASP A 16 -4.19 7.55 5.74
N GLN A 17 -3.77 8.69 5.18
CA GLN A 17 -4.13 9.11 3.81
C GLN A 17 -3.36 8.31 2.75
N ILE A 18 -2.12 7.92 3.04
CA ILE A 18 -1.32 7.05 2.17
C ILE A 18 -1.90 5.62 2.20
N GLU A 19 -2.21 5.10 3.38
CA GLU A 19 -2.90 3.81 3.55
C GLU A 19 -4.24 3.80 2.78
N ALA A 20 -5.06 4.85 2.94
CA ALA A 20 -6.33 4.95 2.22
C ALA A 20 -6.16 4.94 0.69
N ALA A 21 -5.14 5.64 0.16
CA ALA A 21 -4.85 5.65 -1.26
C ALA A 21 -4.40 4.26 -1.76
N HIS A 22 -3.58 3.55 -0.99
CA HIS A 22 -3.22 2.16 -1.30
C HIS A 22 -4.45 1.24 -1.27
N ALA A 23 -5.31 1.36 -0.27
CA ALA A 23 -6.52 0.53 -0.15
C ALA A 23 -7.47 0.73 -1.35
N GLU A 24 -7.66 1.99 -1.79
CA GLU A 24 -8.48 2.30 -2.96
C GLU A 24 -7.88 1.70 -4.25
N ALA A 25 -6.56 1.79 -4.41
CA ALA A 25 -5.87 1.21 -5.56
C ALA A 25 -5.98 -0.33 -5.56
N PHE A 26 -5.76 -0.98 -4.42
CA PHE A 26 -5.81 -2.45 -4.31
C PHE A 26 -7.23 -3.00 -4.41
N ALA A 27 -8.26 -2.22 -4.05
CA ALA A 27 -9.66 -2.60 -4.27
C ALA A 27 -10.00 -2.75 -5.77
N LYS A 28 -9.26 -2.07 -6.67
CA LYS A 28 -9.43 -2.16 -8.12
C LYS A 28 -8.76 -3.39 -8.75
N LEU A 29 -7.94 -4.11 -7.99
CA LEU A 29 -7.27 -5.32 -8.44
C LEU A 29 -8.21 -6.53 -8.40
N THR A 30 -7.99 -7.50 -9.31
CA THR A 30 -8.66 -8.80 -9.23
C THR A 30 -8.19 -9.58 -7.99
N PRO A 31 -8.97 -10.57 -7.51
CA PRO A 31 -8.54 -11.43 -6.41
C PRO A 31 -7.18 -12.09 -6.66
N GLU A 32 -6.92 -12.55 -7.88
CA GLU A 32 -5.64 -13.19 -8.26
C GLU A 32 -4.47 -12.21 -8.14
N GLN A 33 -4.65 -10.98 -8.61
CA GLN A 33 -3.65 -9.93 -8.49
C GLN A 33 -3.36 -9.56 -7.03
N ARG A 34 -4.39 -9.53 -6.16
CA ARG A 34 -4.18 -9.32 -4.72
C ARG A 34 -3.45 -10.48 -4.05
N ARG A 35 -3.71 -11.72 -4.46
CA ARG A 35 -2.97 -12.90 -3.97
C ARG A 35 -1.50 -12.86 -4.38
N GLU A 36 -1.22 -12.43 -5.61
CA GLU A 36 0.15 -12.22 -6.08
C GLU A 36 0.84 -11.12 -5.27
N LEU A 37 0.16 -10.00 -5.04
CA LEU A 37 0.67 -8.90 -4.23
C LEU A 37 0.94 -9.31 -2.78
N LEU A 38 0.03 -10.06 -2.16
CA LEU A 38 0.23 -10.65 -0.82
C LEU A 38 1.52 -11.47 -0.77
N THR A 39 1.75 -12.31 -1.78
CA THR A 39 2.95 -13.15 -1.86
C THR A 39 4.22 -12.30 -1.95
N ARG A 40 4.21 -11.26 -2.79
CA ARG A 40 5.33 -10.33 -2.96
C ARG A 40 5.63 -9.55 -1.67
N LEU A 41 4.61 -8.97 -1.02
CA LEU A 41 4.77 -8.22 0.22
C LEU A 41 5.24 -9.12 1.38
N SER A 42 4.79 -10.37 1.41
CA SER A 42 5.18 -11.34 2.45
C SER A 42 6.65 -11.77 2.41
N GLN A 43 7.34 -11.53 1.28
CA GLN A 43 8.78 -11.76 1.11
C GLN A 43 9.64 -10.60 1.65
N GLY A 44 9.03 -9.47 1.97
CA GLY A 44 9.70 -8.31 2.54
C GLY A 44 10.00 -8.47 4.04
N ASN A 45 10.02 -7.33 4.74
CA ASN A 45 10.23 -7.29 6.18
C ASN A 45 9.11 -8.07 6.91
N PRO A 46 9.45 -9.02 7.81
CA PRO A 46 8.45 -9.76 8.58
C PRO A 46 7.48 -8.88 9.39
N ALA A 47 7.92 -7.70 9.85
CA ALA A 47 7.08 -6.77 10.59
C ALA A 47 5.97 -6.13 9.74
N ASP A 48 6.21 -6.02 8.43
CA ASP A 48 5.33 -5.34 7.49
C ASP A 48 4.49 -6.35 6.70
N ARG A 49 4.46 -7.64 7.09
CA ARG A 49 3.73 -8.69 6.36
C ARG A 49 2.21 -8.46 6.46
N PRO A 50 1.46 -8.46 5.33
CA PRO A 50 0.00 -8.39 5.38
C PRO A 50 -0.61 -9.63 6.05
N ALA A 51 -1.76 -9.46 6.71
CA ALA A 51 -2.49 -10.56 7.33
C ALA A 51 -3.22 -11.45 6.29
N ASP A 52 -3.74 -10.86 5.22
CA ASP A 52 -4.48 -11.52 4.14
C ASP A 52 -4.44 -10.71 2.82
N ASP A 53 -5.20 -11.13 1.81
CA ASP A 53 -5.29 -10.47 0.50
C ASP A 53 -6.42 -9.43 0.41
N SER A 54 -6.94 -8.95 1.55
CA SER A 54 -7.86 -7.81 1.58
C SER A 54 -7.13 -6.51 1.19
N PRO A 55 -7.80 -5.58 0.48
CA PRO A 55 -7.19 -4.30 0.12
C PRO A 55 -6.62 -3.54 1.31
N GLN A 56 -7.28 -3.60 2.48
CA GLN A 56 -6.88 -2.92 3.70
C GLN A 56 -5.63 -3.55 4.32
N ALA A 57 -5.55 -4.88 4.40
CA ALA A 57 -4.36 -5.54 4.94
C ALA A 57 -3.12 -5.28 4.05
N LEU A 58 -3.31 -5.31 2.73
CA LEU A 58 -2.25 -4.99 1.77
C LEU A 58 -1.81 -3.51 1.85
N ALA A 59 -2.75 -2.59 2.07
CA ALA A 59 -2.47 -1.16 2.17
C ALA A 59 -1.64 -0.80 3.41
N ARG A 60 -1.98 -1.37 4.57
CA ARG A 60 -1.22 -1.17 5.80
C ARG A 60 0.22 -1.67 5.68
N SER A 61 0.42 -2.76 4.96
CA SER A 61 1.75 -3.33 4.68
C SER A 61 2.59 -2.45 3.74
N ALA A 62 1.95 -1.60 2.93
CA ALA A 62 2.61 -0.79 1.90
C ALA A 62 2.87 0.68 2.30
N THR A 63 2.53 1.06 3.54
CA THR A 63 2.70 2.42 4.09
C THR A 63 3.93 2.49 4.98
#